data_AF-A3SHG8-F1
#
_entry.id   AF-A3SHG8-F1
#
_cell.length_a   1.000
_cell.length_b   1.000
_cell.length_c   1.000
_cell.angle_alpha   90.00
_cell.angle_beta   90.00
_cell.angle_gamma   90.00
#
_symmetry.space_group_name_H-M   'P 1'
#
loop_
_entity.id
_entity.type
_entity.pdbx_description
1 polymer ?
#
loop_
_entity_poly.entity_id
_entity_poly.type
_entity_poly.pdbx_seq_one_letter_code
_entity_poly.pdbx_strand_id
1 'polypeptide(L)'
;MVSLLVEVLVLREIEHQDVDRAKLAGFLERRLPELAQENRTGEITWLLFLVVRLEIELSASQIAPLFQLENSMVALMLTFASSRGAISGTVDHGTWQQHLSAEGLKGPMWLYAYESIRNGTNPSTDRSFIEHEPFFSALLNRNIKFFDPERGFASIGSELRLRRAENTRARILRQDFLDDFDIDLLEFDEEEADQGTDMDFDDEY
;
A
#
# COMPACT_ATOMS: atom_id res chain seq x y z
N MET A 1 5.68 -8.81 -1.14
CA MET A 1 6.54 -8.72 -2.34
C MET A 1 6.52 -7.33 -2.96
N VAL A 2 5.34 -6.71 -3.19
CA VAL A 2 5.23 -5.33 -3.72
C VAL A 2 5.85 -4.27 -2.79
N SER A 3 5.73 -4.42 -1.48
CA SER A 3 6.36 -3.50 -0.51
C SER A 3 7.87 -3.43 -0.71
N LEU A 4 8.57 -4.56 -0.82
CA LEU A 4 10.01 -4.62 -1.06
C LEU A 4 10.42 -3.91 -2.36
N LEU A 5 9.64 -4.10 -3.44
CA LEU A 5 9.89 -3.40 -4.71
C LEU A 5 9.85 -1.88 -4.51
N VAL A 6 8.81 -1.38 -3.83
CA VAL A 6 8.63 0.05 -3.54
C VAL A 6 9.77 0.57 -2.67
N GLU A 7 10.16 -0.16 -1.62
CA GLU A 7 11.27 0.20 -0.75
C GLU A 7 12.59 0.33 -1.51
N VAL A 8 12.91 -0.65 -2.36
CA VAL A 8 14.13 -0.64 -3.18
C VAL A 8 14.14 0.53 -4.16
N LEU A 9 13.02 0.80 -4.84
CA LEU A 9 12.93 1.91 -5.78
C LEU A 9 13.05 3.27 -5.09
N VAL A 10 12.42 3.44 -3.93
CA VAL A 10 12.52 4.69 -3.16
C VAL A 10 13.94 4.89 -2.64
N LEU A 11 14.59 3.86 -2.11
CA LEU A 11 15.99 3.94 -1.68
C LEU A 11 16.92 4.25 -2.84
N ARG A 12 16.72 3.59 -3.99
CA ARG A 12 17.52 3.84 -5.20
C ARG A 12 17.37 5.27 -5.70
N GLU A 13 16.16 5.83 -5.70
CA GLU A 13 15.97 7.23 -6.05
C GLU A 13 16.71 8.15 -5.07
N ILE A 14 16.66 7.86 -3.77
CA ILE A 14 17.34 8.67 -2.75
C ILE A 14 18.87 8.61 -2.90
N GLU A 15 19.43 7.45 -3.24
CA GLU A 15 20.88 7.21 -3.27
C GLU A 15 21.51 7.56 -4.63
N HIS A 16 20.80 7.30 -5.73
CA HIS A 16 21.35 7.32 -7.08
C HIS A 16 20.59 8.21 -8.05
N GLN A 17 19.34 8.58 -7.75
CA GLN A 17 18.49 9.43 -8.61
C GLN A 17 18.39 8.94 -10.07
N ASP A 18 18.46 7.63 -10.28
CA ASP A 18 18.53 6.99 -11.60
C ASP A 18 17.30 6.12 -11.91
N VAL A 19 16.20 6.32 -11.18
CA VAL A 19 14.97 5.55 -11.39
C VAL A 19 14.26 6.03 -12.65
N ASP A 20 14.04 5.11 -13.60
CA ASP A 20 13.32 5.39 -14.85
C ASP A 20 11.81 5.53 -14.60
N ARG A 21 11.37 6.77 -14.35
CA ARG A 21 9.98 7.11 -14.06
C ARG A 21 9.03 6.78 -15.21
N ALA A 22 9.49 6.85 -16.47
CA ALA A 22 8.64 6.57 -17.63
C ALA A 22 8.33 5.08 -17.76
N LYS A 23 9.33 4.22 -17.54
CA LYS A 23 9.09 2.77 -17.49
C LYS A 23 8.23 2.37 -16.29
N LEU A 24 8.44 3.01 -15.14
CA LEU A 24 7.59 2.78 -13.97
C LEU A 24 6.15 3.20 -14.22
N ALA A 25 5.90 4.35 -14.83
CA ALA A 25 4.56 4.78 -15.23
C ALA A 25 3.87 3.70 -16.06
N GLY A 26 4.52 3.24 -17.14
CA GLY A 26 3.95 2.18 -17.98
C GLY A 26 3.72 0.85 -17.24
N PHE A 27 4.57 0.49 -16.28
CA PHE A 27 4.35 -0.68 -15.43
C PHE A 27 3.12 -0.48 -14.51
N LEU A 28 3.04 0.66 -13.84
CA LEU A 28 1.96 1.01 -12.90
C LEU A 28 0.62 1.06 -13.61
N GLU A 29 0.55 1.69 -14.79
CA GLU A 29 -0.66 1.80 -15.60
C GLU A 29 -1.22 0.44 -16.04
N ARG A 30 -0.35 -0.58 -16.24
CA ARG A 30 -0.80 -1.95 -16.53
C ARG A 30 -1.17 -2.71 -15.26
N ARG A 31 -0.37 -2.58 -14.19
CA ARG A 31 -0.51 -3.40 -12.99
C ARG A 31 -1.64 -2.95 -12.06
N LEU A 32 -1.86 -1.64 -11.93
CA LEU A 32 -2.89 -1.09 -11.03
C LEU A 32 -4.31 -1.56 -11.40
N PRO A 33 -4.72 -1.56 -12.70
CA PRO A 33 -6.02 -2.11 -13.10
C PRO A 33 -6.21 -3.58 -12.74
N GLU A 34 -5.21 -4.43 -12.96
CA GLU A 34 -5.25 -5.85 -12.60
C GLU A 34 -5.47 -6.03 -11.09
N LEU A 35 -4.70 -5.30 -10.27
CA LEU A 35 -4.84 -5.34 -8.82
C LEU A 35 -6.19 -4.81 -8.34
N ALA A 36 -6.78 -3.85 -9.05
CA ALA A 36 -8.11 -3.34 -8.74
C ALA A 36 -9.20 -4.41 -8.98
N GLN A 37 -9.09 -5.17 -10.07
CA GLN A 37 -9.98 -6.30 -10.33
C GLN A 37 -9.86 -7.41 -9.27
N GLU A 38 -8.64 -7.65 -8.79
CA GLU A 38 -8.37 -8.61 -7.70
C GLU A 38 -8.69 -8.05 -6.30
N ASN A 39 -9.13 -6.78 -6.19
CA ASN A 39 -9.37 -6.05 -4.96
C ASN A 39 -8.17 -6.04 -3.98
N ARG A 40 -6.94 -6.03 -4.50
CA ARG A 40 -5.69 -6.05 -3.71
C ARG A 40 -5.27 -4.66 -3.27
N THR A 41 -6.15 -4.00 -2.52
CA THR A 41 -6.03 -2.60 -2.08
C THR A 41 -4.74 -2.30 -1.31
N GLY A 42 -4.20 -3.26 -0.57
CA GLY A 42 -2.89 -3.11 0.10
C GLY A 42 -1.72 -2.94 -0.88
N GLU A 43 -1.71 -3.69 -1.99
CA GLU A 43 -0.67 -3.54 -3.02
C GLU A 43 -0.84 -2.27 -3.82
N ILE A 44 -2.09 -1.92 -4.13
CA ILE A 44 -2.44 -0.64 -4.76
C ILE A 44 -1.94 0.52 -3.91
N THR A 45 -2.15 0.48 -2.59
CA THR A 45 -1.68 1.52 -1.66
C THR A 45 -0.16 1.69 -1.73
N TRP A 46 0.60 0.60 -1.74
CA TRP A 46 2.06 0.65 -1.88
C TRP A 46 2.51 1.23 -3.23
N LEU A 47 1.84 0.87 -4.32
CA LEU A 47 2.17 1.39 -5.65
C LEU A 47 1.76 2.87 -5.81
N LEU A 48 0.63 3.28 -5.27
CA LEU A 48 0.24 4.70 -5.21
C LEU A 48 1.19 5.51 -4.33
N PHE A 49 1.75 4.88 -3.29
CA PHE A 49 2.76 5.54 -2.45
C PHE A 49 4.01 5.82 -3.28
N LEU A 50 4.43 4.87 -4.12
CA LEU A 50 5.52 5.06 -5.07
C LEU A 50 5.23 6.19 -6.06
N VAL A 51 4.01 6.25 -6.60
CA VAL A 51 3.54 7.32 -7.51
C VAL A 51 3.70 8.69 -6.86
N VAL A 52 3.18 8.84 -5.64
CA VAL A 52 3.27 10.09 -4.88
C VAL A 52 4.73 10.43 -4.54
N ARG A 53 5.54 9.44 -4.17
CA ARG A 53 6.91 9.66 -3.71
C ARG A 53 7.88 10.07 -4.82
N LEU A 54 7.73 9.43 -5.98
CA LEU A 54 8.56 9.64 -7.16
C LEU A 54 7.91 10.61 -8.16
N GLU A 55 6.79 11.23 -7.80
CA GLU A 55 6.04 12.19 -8.63
C GLU A 55 5.84 11.62 -10.05
N ILE A 56 5.39 10.37 -10.13
CA ILE A 56 5.17 9.69 -11.41
C ILE A 56 3.83 10.14 -11.95
N GLU A 57 3.81 10.65 -13.18
CA GLU A 57 2.56 10.98 -13.87
C GLU A 57 1.90 9.70 -14.41
N LEU A 58 0.61 9.53 -14.12
CA LEU A 58 -0.22 8.44 -14.63
C LEU A 58 -1.41 8.98 -15.42
N SER A 59 -1.81 8.28 -16.47
CA SER A 59 -3.03 8.61 -17.20
C SER A 59 -4.29 8.13 -16.47
N ALA A 60 -5.23 9.05 -16.23
CA ALA A 60 -6.53 8.74 -15.60
C ALA A 60 -7.30 7.66 -16.37
N SER A 61 -7.18 7.61 -17.70
CA SER A 61 -7.87 6.60 -18.51
C SER A 61 -7.32 5.20 -18.27
N GLN A 62 -6.02 5.07 -17.98
CA GLN A 62 -5.37 3.77 -17.74
C GLN A 62 -5.71 3.23 -16.36
N ILE A 63 -5.84 4.10 -15.36
CA ILE A 63 -6.14 3.70 -13.97
C ILE A 63 -7.61 3.82 -13.58
N ALA A 64 -8.51 4.03 -14.55
CA ALA A 64 -9.95 4.23 -14.32
C ALA A 64 -10.62 3.20 -13.39
N PRO A 65 -10.26 1.90 -13.41
CA PRO A 65 -10.85 0.91 -12.49
C PRO A 65 -10.63 1.24 -11.00
N LEU A 66 -9.59 2.00 -10.66
CA LEU A 66 -9.30 2.35 -9.26
C LEU A 66 -10.32 3.33 -8.69
N PHE A 67 -10.97 4.13 -9.54
CA PHE A 67 -11.94 5.14 -9.11
C PHE A 67 -13.23 4.54 -8.53
N GLN A 68 -13.46 3.26 -8.79
CA GLN A 68 -14.61 2.51 -8.28
C GLN A 68 -14.30 1.75 -6.98
N LEU A 69 -13.05 1.78 -6.49
CA LEU A 69 -12.68 1.10 -5.25
C LEU A 69 -13.12 1.88 -4.02
N GLU A 70 -13.97 1.28 -3.20
CA GLU A 70 -14.34 1.79 -1.87
C GLU A 70 -13.25 1.45 -0.84
N ASN A 71 -12.11 2.13 -0.98
CA ASN A 71 -11.03 2.07 -0.01
C ASN A 71 -10.53 3.47 0.31
N SER A 72 -10.57 3.86 1.59
CA SER A 72 -10.29 5.22 2.02
C SER A 72 -8.86 5.68 1.69
N MET A 73 -7.88 4.79 1.84
CA MET A 73 -6.48 5.11 1.53
C MET A 73 -6.27 5.26 0.03
N VAL A 74 -6.79 4.33 -0.79
CA VAL A 74 -6.70 4.41 -2.26
C VAL A 74 -7.34 5.69 -2.78
N ALA A 75 -8.57 5.99 -2.34
CA ALA A 75 -9.30 7.20 -2.70
C ALA A 75 -8.52 8.47 -2.30
N LEU A 76 -8.01 8.51 -1.07
CA LEU A 76 -7.28 9.66 -0.55
C LEU A 76 -5.98 9.91 -1.32
N MET A 77 -5.25 8.84 -1.65
CA MET A 77 -3.99 8.94 -2.40
C MET A 77 -4.20 9.37 -3.85
N LEU A 78 -5.25 8.86 -4.51
CA LEU A 78 -5.60 9.29 -5.88
C LEU A 78 -6.05 10.75 -5.92
N THR A 79 -6.90 11.16 -4.98
CA THR A 79 -7.29 12.58 -4.85
C THR A 79 -6.09 13.46 -4.56
N PHE A 80 -5.19 13.03 -3.67
CA PHE A 80 -3.95 13.77 -3.39
C PHE A 80 -3.04 13.86 -4.63
N ALA A 81 -2.79 12.74 -5.31
CA ALA A 81 -1.97 12.69 -6.52
C ALA A 81 -2.55 13.58 -7.64
N SER A 82 -3.88 13.57 -7.83
CA SER A 82 -4.56 14.46 -8.76
C SER A 82 -4.40 15.93 -8.39
N SER A 83 -4.57 16.29 -7.11
CA SER A 83 -4.36 17.67 -6.64
C SER A 83 -2.92 18.17 -6.83
N ARG A 84 -1.96 17.25 -6.97
CA ARG A 84 -0.55 17.50 -7.25
C ARG A 84 -0.20 17.49 -8.73
N GLY A 85 -1.14 17.20 -9.63
CA GLY A 85 -0.91 17.09 -11.06
C GLY A 85 -0.22 15.79 -11.49
N ALA A 86 -0.12 14.78 -10.62
CA ALA A 86 0.46 13.47 -10.95
C ALA A 86 -0.52 12.53 -11.68
N ILE A 87 -1.76 12.97 -11.90
CA ILE A 87 -2.73 12.23 -12.70
C ILE A 87 -3.14 13.10 -13.89
N SER A 88 -2.83 12.62 -15.09
CA SER A 88 -3.15 13.26 -16.37
C SER A 88 -4.60 12.95 -16.75
N GLY A 89 -5.46 13.96 -16.74
CA GLY A 89 -6.90 13.83 -16.98
C GLY A 89 -7.74 13.99 -15.70
N THR A 90 -8.99 13.55 -15.75
CA THR A 90 -9.96 13.74 -14.65
C THR A 90 -10.12 12.48 -13.82
N VAL A 91 -9.95 12.60 -12.52
CA VAL A 91 -10.32 11.54 -11.56
C VAL A 91 -11.82 11.56 -11.35
N ASP A 92 -12.46 10.40 -11.51
CA ASP A 92 -13.87 10.24 -11.16
C ASP A 92 -14.00 10.06 -9.64
N HIS A 93 -14.57 11.06 -8.97
CA HIS A 93 -14.81 11.01 -7.52
C HIS A 93 -16.22 10.53 -7.17
N GLY A 94 -17.06 10.17 -8.16
CA GLY A 94 -18.49 9.93 -7.97
C GLY A 94 -18.80 8.92 -6.87
N THR A 95 -18.10 7.79 -6.87
CA THR A 95 -18.25 6.74 -5.85
C THR A 95 -17.86 7.24 -4.45
N TRP A 96 -16.71 7.92 -4.33
CA TRP A 96 -16.22 8.35 -3.02
C TRP A 96 -16.98 9.55 -2.45
N GLN A 97 -17.56 10.40 -3.30
CA GLN A 97 -18.35 11.56 -2.88
C GLN A 97 -19.63 11.14 -2.13
N GLN A 98 -20.14 9.93 -2.36
CA GLN A 98 -21.31 9.40 -1.64
C GLN A 98 -21.04 9.24 -0.13
N HIS A 99 -19.77 9.16 0.26
CA HIS A 99 -19.36 9.05 1.67
C HIS A 99 -19.05 10.40 2.34
N LEU A 100 -19.27 11.54 1.66
CA LEU A 100 -19.16 12.88 2.26
C LEU A 100 -20.41 13.20 3.09
N SER A 101 -20.64 12.40 4.13
CA SER A 101 -21.81 12.46 4.99
C SER A 101 -21.46 12.05 6.42
N ALA A 102 -22.37 12.31 7.36
CA ALA A 102 -22.22 11.87 8.75
C ALA A 102 -22.14 10.35 8.89
N GLU A 103 -22.81 9.60 8.01
CA GLU A 103 -22.71 8.14 7.95
C GLU A 103 -21.35 7.69 7.41
N GLY A 104 -20.84 8.35 6.37
CA GLY A 104 -19.52 8.07 5.82
C GLY A 104 -18.38 8.28 6.83
N LEU A 105 -18.51 9.27 7.72
CA LEU A 105 -17.60 9.50 8.85
C LEU A 105 -17.59 8.37 9.89
N LYS A 106 -18.66 7.57 9.96
CA LYS A 106 -18.75 6.40 10.86
C LYS A 106 -18.41 5.09 10.14
N GLY A 107 -18.25 5.14 8.82
CA GLY A 107 -17.99 3.99 7.96
C GLY A 107 -16.52 3.80 7.58
N PRO A 108 -16.22 2.80 6.73
CA PRO A 108 -14.86 2.50 6.28
C PRO A 108 -14.18 3.64 5.50
N MET A 109 -14.97 4.51 4.89
CA MET A 109 -14.51 5.65 4.08
C MET A 109 -14.26 6.93 4.89
N TRP A 110 -14.36 6.87 6.23
CA TRP A 110 -14.23 8.04 7.11
C TRP A 110 -12.94 8.83 6.87
N LEU A 111 -11.83 8.13 6.64
CA LEU A 111 -10.52 8.76 6.49
C LEU A 111 -10.46 9.59 5.22
N TYR A 112 -11.03 9.10 4.12
CA TYR A 112 -11.17 9.87 2.89
C TYR A 112 -12.07 11.09 3.10
N ALA A 113 -13.25 10.89 3.70
CA ALA A 113 -14.23 11.96 3.89
C ALA A 113 -13.67 13.09 4.76
N TYR A 114 -12.98 12.75 5.85
CA TYR A 114 -12.35 13.72 6.74
C TYR A 114 -11.14 14.41 6.10
N GLU A 115 -10.14 13.64 5.64
CA GLU A 115 -8.86 14.21 5.19
C GLU A 115 -8.98 14.97 3.87
N SER A 116 -9.77 14.49 2.92
CA SER A 116 -9.86 15.13 1.60
C SER A 116 -10.53 16.52 1.67
N ILE A 117 -11.54 16.67 2.53
CA ILE A 117 -12.22 17.96 2.77
C ILE A 117 -11.34 18.86 3.64
N ARG A 118 -10.78 18.34 4.74
CA ARG A 118 -9.89 19.10 5.64
C ARG A 118 -8.69 19.70 4.88
N ASN A 119 -8.06 18.90 4.01
CA ASN A 119 -6.89 19.33 3.24
C ASN A 119 -7.25 20.14 2.00
N GLY A 120 -8.54 20.27 1.65
CA GLY A 120 -8.99 20.98 0.45
C GLY A 120 -8.55 20.32 -0.86
N THR A 121 -8.23 19.02 -0.83
CA THR A 121 -7.85 18.27 -2.04
C THR A 121 -9.05 17.69 -2.76
N ASN A 122 -10.19 17.57 -2.07
CA ASN A 122 -11.45 17.14 -2.68
C ASN A 122 -12.04 18.25 -3.58
N PRO A 123 -12.69 17.91 -4.70
CA PRO A 123 -13.49 18.86 -5.48
C PRO A 123 -14.66 19.48 -4.70
N SER A 124 -15.23 18.73 -3.74
CA SER A 124 -16.26 19.24 -2.83
C SER A 124 -15.64 20.11 -1.74
N THR A 125 -16.34 21.18 -1.36
CA THR A 125 -15.93 22.11 -0.31
C THR A 125 -16.86 22.11 0.90
N ASP A 126 -17.92 21.27 0.88
CA ASP A 126 -18.83 21.14 2.00
C ASP A 126 -18.13 20.44 3.18
N ARG A 127 -18.08 21.15 4.31
CA ARG A 127 -17.49 20.69 5.57
C ARG A 127 -18.52 20.49 6.67
N SER A 128 -19.79 20.81 6.39
CA SER A 128 -20.85 20.87 7.40
C SER A 128 -21.02 19.53 8.11
N PHE A 129 -20.99 18.41 7.37
CA PHE A 129 -21.11 17.07 7.95
C PHE A 129 -19.99 16.71 8.95
N ILE A 130 -18.81 17.33 8.84
CA ILE A 130 -17.69 17.16 9.77
C ILE A 130 -17.89 18.05 11.00
N GLU A 131 -18.30 19.30 10.80
CA GLU A 131 -18.50 20.29 11.86
C GLU A 131 -19.66 19.94 12.80
N HIS A 132 -20.70 19.27 12.29
CA HIS A 132 -21.85 18.86 13.10
C HIS A 132 -21.63 17.52 13.85
N GLU A 133 -20.58 16.76 13.51
CA GLU A 133 -20.25 15.52 14.20
C GLU A 133 -19.32 15.80 15.40
N PRO A 134 -19.73 15.52 16.66
CA PRO A 134 -18.98 15.96 17.85
C PRO A 134 -17.54 15.46 17.92
N PHE A 135 -17.29 14.23 17.48
CA PHE A 135 -15.93 13.66 17.48
C PHE A 135 -15.04 14.29 16.41
N PHE A 136 -15.55 14.41 15.17
CA PHE A 136 -14.78 14.90 14.04
C PHE A 136 -14.59 16.42 14.05
N SER A 137 -15.56 17.18 14.56
CA SER A 137 -15.42 18.61 14.75
C SER A 137 -14.31 18.95 15.74
N ALA A 138 -14.15 18.17 16.82
CA ALA A 138 -13.04 18.34 17.75
C ALA A 138 -11.68 18.08 17.08
N LEU A 139 -11.59 17.05 16.23
CA LEU A 139 -10.38 16.76 15.44
C LEU A 139 -10.06 17.88 14.44
N LEU A 140 -11.09 18.36 13.71
CA LEU A 140 -10.98 19.44 12.74
C LEU A 140 -10.52 20.74 13.41
N ASN A 141 -11.13 21.12 14.53
CA ASN A 141 -10.79 22.33 15.29
C ASN A 141 -9.37 22.29 15.84
N ARG A 142 -8.86 21.10 16.17
CA ARG A 142 -7.46 20.88 16.58
C ARG A 142 -6.50 20.73 15.40
N ASN A 143 -7.01 20.83 14.17
CA ASN A 143 -6.24 20.66 12.95
C ASN A 143 -5.48 19.32 12.90
N ILE A 144 -6.08 18.23 13.41
CA ILE A 144 -5.47 16.89 13.41
C ILE A 144 -5.38 16.36 11.99
N LYS A 145 -4.22 15.82 11.61
CA LYS A 145 -3.94 15.26 10.28
C LYS A 145 -3.49 13.82 10.43
N PHE A 146 -4.11 12.92 9.68
CA PHE A 146 -3.80 11.50 9.62
C PHE A 146 -3.01 11.14 8.37
N PHE A 147 -3.19 11.88 7.27
CA PHE A 147 -2.52 11.62 6.01
C PHE A 147 -1.57 12.76 5.64
N ASP A 148 -0.28 12.57 5.91
CA ASP A 148 0.77 13.51 5.53
C ASP A 148 1.87 12.80 4.72
N PRO A 149 1.70 12.67 3.39
CA PRO A 149 2.71 12.06 2.56
C PRO A 149 4.04 12.82 2.72
N GLU A 150 4.02 14.16 2.68
CA GLU A 150 5.22 15.01 2.66
C GLU A 150 6.12 14.89 3.88
N ARG A 151 5.53 14.81 5.09
CA ARG A 151 6.32 14.77 6.33
C ARG A 151 6.82 13.38 6.71
N GLY A 152 6.15 12.31 6.27
CA GLY A 152 6.56 10.93 6.59
C GLY A 152 7.93 10.54 5.99
N PHE A 153 8.37 11.25 4.95
CA PHE A 153 9.46 10.81 4.08
C PHE A 153 10.87 10.87 4.71
N ALA A 154 11.15 11.83 5.60
CA ALA A 154 12.45 11.91 6.28
C ALA A 154 12.69 10.72 7.22
N SER A 155 11.62 10.26 7.89
CA SER A 155 11.66 9.07 8.75
C SER A 155 11.76 7.77 7.95
N ILE A 156 11.13 7.72 6.78
CA ILE A 156 11.09 6.49 5.96
C ILE A 156 12.47 6.18 5.37
N GLY A 157 13.23 7.17 4.88
CA GLY A 157 14.57 6.91 4.37
C GLY A 157 15.51 6.32 5.44
N SER A 158 15.47 6.84 6.66
CA SER A 158 16.22 6.29 7.79
C SER A 158 15.71 4.92 8.23
N GLU A 159 14.40 4.73 8.29
CA GLU A 159 13.76 3.47 8.70
C GLU A 159 14.02 2.36 7.68
N LEU A 160 13.95 2.65 6.38
CA LEU A 160 14.24 1.69 5.31
C LEU A 160 15.71 1.28 5.31
N ARG A 161 16.64 2.22 5.57
CA ARG A 161 18.06 1.89 5.76
C ARG A 161 18.26 1.01 7.00
N LEU A 162 17.59 1.32 8.10
CA LEU A 162 17.63 0.51 9.32
C LEU A 162 17.11 -0.91 9.05
N ARG A 163 15.92 -1.05 8.46
CA ARG A 163 15.34 -2.34 8.06
C ARG A 163 16.22 -3.12 7.10
N ARG A 164 16.88 -2.45 6.15
CA ARG A 164 17.84 -3.11 5.25
C ARG A 164 19.07 -3.61 6.00
N ALA A 165 19.59 -2.83 6.95
CA ALA A 165 20.69 -3.26 7.81
C ALA A 165 20.29 -4.44 8.72
N GLU A 166 19.10 -4.41 9.30
CA GLU A 166 18.53 -5.51 10.09
C GLU A 166 18.30 -6.77 9.26
N ASN A 167 17.68 -6.66 8.08
CA ASN A 167 17.50 -7.79 7.17
C ASN A 167 18.84 -8.38 6.70
N THR A 168 19.84 -7.53 6.46
CA THR A 168 21.20 -8.00 6.11
C THR A 168 21.85 -8.74 7.27
N ARG A 169 21.73 -8.21 8.50
CA ARG A 169 22.23 -8.86 9.72
C ARG A 169 21.53 -10.20 9.98
N ALA A 170 20.21 -10.24 9.88
CA ALA A 170 19.44 -11.48 10.05
C ALA A 170 19.83 -12.53 9.01
N ARG A 171 20.08 -12.13 7.76
CA ARG A 171 20.58 -13.03 6.72
C ARG A 171 21.98 -13.56 7.02
N ILE A 172 22.91 -12.70 7.45
CA ILE A 172 24.27 -13.12 7.84
C ILE A 172 24.20 -14.09 9.01
N LEU A 173 23.46 -13.77 10.08
CA LEU A 173 23.30 -14.68 11.23
C LEU A 173 22.69 -16.03 10.85
N ARG A 174 21.72 -16.03 9.92
CA ARG A 174 21.14 -17.26 9.39
C ARG A 174 22.15 -18.07 8.58
N GLN A 175 23.00 -17.39 7.80
CA GLN A 175 24.04 -18.04 7.01
C GLN A 175 25.15 -18.59 7.90
N ASP A 176 25.65 -17.81 8.85
CA ASP A 176 26.62 -18.26 9.86
C ASP A 176 26.07 -19.46 10.66
N PHE A 177 24.79 -19.45 11.03
CA PHE A 177 24.16 -20.61 11.69
C PHE A 177 24.11 -21.85 10.77
N LEU A 178 23.84 -21.68 9.48
CA LEU A 178 23.82 -22.80 8.53
C LEU A 178 25.24 -23.28 8.18
N ASP A 179 26.25 -22.44 8.30
CA ASP A 179 27.65 -22.81 8.09
C ASP A 179 28.24 -23.49 9.35
N ASP A 180 27.82 -23.09 10.57
CA ASP A 180 28.24 -23.71 11.85
C ASP A 180 27.58 -25.06 12.10
N PHE A 181 26.34 -25.24 11.64
CA PHE A 181 25.66 -26.52 11.61
C PHE A 181 25.73 -27.03 10.18
N ASP A 182 26.71 -27.89 9.86
CA ASP A 182 26.97 -28.58 8.58
C ASP A 182 25.73 -29.35 8.05
N ILE A 183 24.63 -28.64 7.82
CA ILE A 183 23.32 -29.12 7.40
C ILE A 183 23.24 -28.77 5.93
N ASP A 184 23.79 -29.66 5.11
CA ASP A 184 23.54 -29.68 3.68
C ASP A 184 22.05 -29.97 3.45
N LEU A 185 21.25 -28.93 3.27
CA LEU A 185 19.83 -29.00 2.87
C LEU A 185 19.63 -29.53 1.43
N LEU A 186 20.67 -30.14 0.82
CA LEU A 186 20.67 -30.65 -0.54
C LEU A 186 20.52 -32.18 -0.65
N GLU A 187 20.44 -32.93 0.46
CA GLU A 187 20.04 -34.33 0.48
C GLU A 187 18.74 -34.53 1.29
N PHE A 188 17.65 -33.97 0.79
CA PHE A 188 16.36 -34.65 0.91
C PHE A 188 16.02 -35.16 -0.49
N ASP A 189 16.71 -36.22 -0.90
CA ASP A 189 16.29 -37.01 -2.05
C ASP A 189 14.91 -37.60 -1.73
N GLU A 190 13.99 -37.39 -2.66
CA GLU A 190 12.64 -37.95 -2.68
C GLU A 190 12.68 -39.48 -2.86
N GLU A 191 13.16 -40.27 -1.89
CA GLU A 191 13.11 -41.73 -2.01
C GLU A 191 12.90 -42.41 -0.64
N GLU A 192 11.62 -42.59 -0.31
CA GLU A 192 10.98 -43.87 0.09
C GLU A 192 9.74 -43.58 0.93
N ALA A 193 8.65 -43.29 0.20
CA ALA A 193 7.32 -43.63 0.64
C ALA A 193 7.16 -45.15 0.63
N ASP A 194 7.62 -45.86 1.68
CA ASP A 194 7.00 -47.14 2.08
C ASP A 194 7.51 -47.61 3.46
N GLN A 195 6.80 -47.25 4.52
CA GLN A 195 6.58 -48.20 5.61
C GLN A 195 5.11 -48.14 5.95
N GLY A 196 4.32 -48.92 5.21
CA GLY A 196 3.01 -49.35 5.65
C GLY A 196 3.11 -49.95 7.05
N THR A 197 2.77 -49.14 8.06
CA THR A 197 2.31 -49.64 9.34
C THR A 197 1.00 -50.38 9.07
N ASP A 198 1.07 -51.70 8.96
CA ASP A 198 -0.06 -52.62 9.16
C ASP A 198 -0.63 -52.32 10.55
N MET A 199 -1.68 -51.49 10.58
CA MET A 199 -2.60 -51.43 11.71
C MET A 199 -3.70 -52.45 11.45
N ASP A 200 -3.45 -53.69 11.86
CA ASP A 200 -4.52 -54.66 12.10
C ASP A 200 -5.38 -54.13 13.25
N PHE A 201 -6.59 -53.69 12.91
CA PHE A 201 -7.67 -53.44 13.85
C PHE A 201 -8.95 -54.09 13.32
N ASP A 202 -9.61 -54.80 14.25
CA ASP A 202 -10.95 -55.42 14.21
C ASP A 202 -10.99 -56.86 13.62
N ASP A 203 -11.53 -57.91 14.26
CA ASP A 203 -12.55 -58.04 15.32
C ASP A 203 -12.42 -59.42 16.03
N GLU A 204 -12.53 -59.50 17.36
CA GLU A 204 -13.09 -60.69 18.01
C GLU A 204 -13.78 -60.38 19.37
N TYR A 205 -15.10 -60.61 19.36
CA TYR A 205 -16.11 -60.74 20.44
C TYR A 205 -16.71 -59.49 21.11
#